data_AF-A0A1A6FZH3-F1
#
_entry.id   AF-A0A1A6FZH3-F1
#
_cell.length_a   1.000
_cell.length_b   1.000
_cell.length_c   1.000
_cell.angle_alpha   90.00
_cell.angle_beta   90.00
_cell.angle_gamma   90.00
#
_symmetry.space_group_name_H-M   'P 1'
#
loop_
_entity.id
_entity.type
_entity.pdbx_description
1 polymer ?
#
loop_
_entity_poly.entity_id
_entity_poly.type
_entity_poly.pdbx_seq_one_letter_code
_entity_poly.pdbx_strand_id
1 'polypeptide(L)'
;MIIHQERRQKLMEEIRELKELQDEGRSARLQCPQCVFGTNCPKTFVQHAKTHEKDKRYYCCEECNFMAVTENELECHRGIAHGAAVKCP
;
A
#
# COMPACT_ATOMS: atom_id res chain seq x y z
N MET A 1 17.71 -8.27 -37.54
CA MET A 1 18.24 -6.98 -37.08
C MET A 1 18.95 -7.19 -35.75
N ILE A 2 20.27 -7.01 -35.71
CA ILE A 2 21.13 -7.23 -34.53
C ILE A 2 20.64 -6.39 -33.33
N ILE A 3 20.19 -5.16 -33.61
CA ILE A 3 19.59 -4.21 -32.67
C ILE A 3 18.39 -4.79 -31.91
N HIS A 4 17.56 -5.62 -32.54
CA HIS A 4 16.40 -6.25 -31.89
C HIS A 4 16.82 -7.40 -30.95
N GLN A 5 17.91 -8.11 -31.27
CA GLN A 5 18.45 -9.16 -30.40
C GLN A 5 19.19 -8.56 -29.20
N GLU A 6 19.94 -7.48 -29.38
CA GLU A 6 20.61 -6.75 -28.30
C GLU A 6 19.62 -6.13 -27.31
N ARG A 7 18.56 -5.50 -27.82
CA ARG A 7 17.48 -4.98 -26.96
C ARG A 7 16.82 -6.08 -26.13
N ARG A 8 16.64 -7.27 -26.71
CA ARG A 8 16.08 -8.44 -26.00
C ARG A 8 17.05 -9.00 -24.95
N GLN A 9 18.35 -9.04 -25.25
CA GLN A 9 19.37 -9.47 -24.30
C GLN A 9 19.47 -8.51 -23.12
N LYS A 10 19.47 -7.19 -23.39
CA LYS A 10 19.46 -6.15 -22.35
C LYS A 10 18.24 -6.27 -21.43
N LEU A 11 17.05 -6.44 -21.99
CA LEU A 11 15.82 -6.68 -21.23
C LEU A 11 15.90 -7.93 -20.35
N MET A 12 16.52 -9.01 -20.83
CA MET A 12 16.69 -10.24 -20.04
C MET A 12 17.70 -10.08 -18.90
N GLU A 13 18.72 -9.24 -19.08
CA GLU A 13 19.69 -8.89 -18.04
C GLU A 13 19.05 -8.03 -16.96
N GLU A 14 18.30 -6.99 -17.33
CA GLU A 14 17.55 -6.14 -16.40
C GLU A 14 16.53 -6.96 -15.57
N ILE A 15 15.83 -7.92 -16.19
CA ILE A 15 14.91 -8.83 -15.47
C ILE A 15 15.67 -9.72 -14.47
N ARG A 16 16.90 -10.13 -14.78
CA ARG A 16 17.74 -10.92 -13.86
C ARG A 16 18.16 -10.08 -12.65
N GLU A 17 18.56 -8.83 -12.87
CA GLU A 17 18.95 -7.90 -11.82
C GLU A 17 17.77 -7.51 -10.91
N LEU A 18 16.56 -7.36 -11.45
CA LEU A 18 15.35 -7.13 -10.64
C LEU A 18 15.02 -8.31 -9.71
N LYS A 19 15.46 -9.52 -10.05
CA LYS A 19 15.30 -10.73 -9.24
C LYS A 19 16.29 -10.80 -8.07
N GLU A 20 17.33 -9.96 -8.09
CA GLU A 20 18.34 -9.84 -7.04
C GLU A 20 18.02 -8.72 -6.04
N LEU A 21 16.84 -8.08 -6.15
CA LEU A 21 16.26 -7.32 -5.05
C LEU A 21 15.97 -8.30 -3.92
N GLN A 22 16.96 -8.38 -3.04
CA GLN A 22 17.07 -9.29 -1.94
C GLN A 22 15.77 -9.29 -1.15
N ASP A 23 15.17 -10.46 -1.04
CA ASP A 23 14.07 -10.80 -0.14
C ASP A 23 14.60 -10.63 1.30
N GLU A 24 14.76 -9.36 1.72
CA GLU A 24 15.09 -8.92 3.07
C GLU A 24 13.89 -9.24 3.98
N GLY A 25 13.71 -10.54 4.17
CA GLY A 25 12.46 -11.04 4.71
C GLY A 25 12.53 -12.53 4.93
N ARG A 26 12.85 -13.34 3.91
CA ARG A 26 12.65 -14.81 3.93
C ARG A 26 13.09 -15.59 5.17
N SER A 27 14.14 -15.16 5.88
CA SER A 27 14.65 -15.83 7.11
C SER A 27 14.26 -15.14 8.42
N ALA A 28 13.44 -14.10 8.36
CA ALA A 28 13.02 -13.34 9.51
C ALA A 28 11.94 -14.07 10.31
N ARG A 29 12.02 -13.96 11.65
CA ARG A 29 11.01 -14.53 12.57
C ARG A 29 9.68 -13.79 12.55
N LEU A 30 9.67 -12.50 12.19
CA LEU A 30 8.47 -11.68 12.10
C LEU A 30 8.22 -11.33 10.64
N GLN A 31 7.30 -12.07 10.00
CA GLN A 31 6.87 -11.84 8.63
C GLN A 31 5.60 -10.98 8.62
N CYS A 32 5.54 -10.02 7.70
CA CYS A 32 4.29 -9.30 7.46
C CYS A 32 3.31 -10.22 6.71
N PRO A 33 2.05 -10.35 7.14
CA PRO A 33 1.05 -11.12 6.40
C PRO A 33 0.51 -10.39 5.16
N GLN A 34 0.81 -9.09 5.00
CA GLN A 34 0.28 -8.24 3.93
C GLN A 34 1.29 -7.95 2.81
N CYS A 35 2.59 -8.18 3.02
CA CYS A 35 3.63 -7.97 2.00
C CYS A 35 4.87 -8.84 2.28
N VAL A 36 5.88 -8.75 1.40
CA VAL A 36 7.12 -9.56 1.48
C VAL A 36 8.12 -9.07 2.55
N PHE A 37 7.76 -8.08 3.35
CA PHE A 37 8.63 -7.56 4.40
C PHE A 37 8.75 -8.55 5.56
N GLY A 38 9.98 -8.84 5.98
CA GLY A 38 10.24 -9.61 7.19
C GLY A 38 11.40 -9.01 8.01
N THR A 39 11.29 -9.04 9.33
CA THR A 39 12.38 -8.57 10.22
C THR A 39 12.53 -9.43 11.48
N ASN A 40 13.73 -9.46 12.05
CA ASN A 40 13.97 -10.09 13.36
C ASN A 40 13.78 -9.10 14.53
N CYS A 41 13.51 -7.81 14.23
CA CYS A 41 13.37 -6.76 15.22
C CYS A 41 11.89 -6.43 15.48
N PRO A 42 11.34 -6.69 16.68
CA PRO A 42 9.94 -6.42 17.00
C PRO A 42 9.53 -4.95 16.85
N LYS A 43 10.40 -4.01 17.26
CA LYS A 43 10.12 -2.57 17.12
C LYS A 43 9.96 -2.16 15.65
N THR A 44 10.83 -2.68 14.79
CA THR A 44 10.77 -2.45 13.35
C THR A 44 9.53 -3.09 12.74
N PHE A 45 9.14 -4.30 13.19
CA PHE A 45 7.92 -4.96 12.74
C PHE A 45 6.66 -4.16 13.09
N VAL A 46 6.56 -3.65 14.33
CA VAL A 46 5.44 -2.79 14.76
C VAL A 46 5.40 -1.48 13.96
N GLN A 47 6.55 -0.87 13.70
CA GLN A 47 6.60 0.35 12.88
C GLN A 47 6.20 0.08 11.43
N HIS A 48 6.63 -1.04 10.87
CA HIS A 48 6.21 -1.51 9.55
C HIS A 48 4.70 -1.77 9.48
N ALA A 49 4.10 -2.47 10.45
CA ALA A 49 2.66 -2.74 10.44
C ALA A 49 1.82 -1.45 10.33
N LYS A 50 2.28 -0.35 10.92
CA LYS A 50 1.63 0.96 10.82
C LYS A 50 1.65 1.57 9.41
N THR A 51 2.57 1.15 8.52
CA THR A 51 2.57 1.64 7.14
C THR A 51 1.40 1.07 6.34
N HIS A 52 0.94 -0.15 6.68
CA HIS A 52 -0.27 -0.72 6.12
C HIS A 52 -1.53 0.02 6.61
N GLU A 53 -1.55 0.48 7.88
CA GLU A 53 -2.64 1.33 8.36
C GLU A 53 -2.70 2.68 7.62
N LYS A 54 -1.55 3.24 7.24
CA LYS A 54 -1.46 4.46 6.43
C LYS A 54 -1.88 4.28 4.97
N ASP A 55 -2.10 3.04 4.52
CA ASP A 55 -2.65 2.75 3.19
C ASP A 55 -4.20 2.83 3.15
N LYS A 56 -4.86 3.05 4.30
CA LYS A 56 -6.20 3.69 4.34
C LYS A 56 -6.07 5.17 3.98
N ARG A 57 -5.63 5.48 2.75
CA ARG A 57 -5.39 6.85 2.31
C ARG A 57 -6.67 7.66 2.10
N TYR A 58 -7.83 6.98 2.11
CA TYR A 58 -9.11 7.61 1.83
C TYR A 58 -10.23 7.09 2.71
N TYR A 59 -11.05 8.02 3.19
CA TYR A 59 -12.33 7.79 3.84
C TYR A 59 -13.40 7.88 2.76
N CYS A 60 -14.14 6.80 2.54
CA CYS A 60 -15.20 6.76 1.54
C CYS A 60 -16.54 7.16 2.14
N CYS A 61 -17.33 7.94 1.41
CA CYS A 61 -18.73 8.15 1.74
C CYS A 61 -19.53 6.86 1.50
N GLU A 62 -20.44 6.53 2.40
CA GLU A 62 -21.33 5.37 2.24
C GLU A 62 -22.51 5.68 1.32
N GLU A 63 -22.83 6.97 1.14
CA GLU A 63 -23.98 7.45 0.38
C GLU A 63 -23.62 7.82 -1.07
N CYS A 64 -22.33 8.02 -1.38
CA CYS A 64 -21.86 8.31 -2.73
C CYS A 64 -20.37 7.92 -2.94
N ASN A 65 -19.87 8.06 -4.16
CA ASN A 65 -18.48 7.75 -4.52
C ASN A 65 -17.44 8.80 -4.08
N PHE A 66 -17.77 9.69 -3.14
CA PHE A 66 -16.82 10.67 -2.63
C PHE A 66 -15.77 10.00 -1.74
N MET A 67 -14.51 10.41 -1.91
CA MET A 67 -13.36 9.94 -1.15
C MET A 67 -12.63 11.15 -0.56
N ALA A 68 -12.35 11.10 0.74
CA ALA A 68 -11.68 12.17 1.48
C ALA A 68 -10.34 11.70 2.02
N VAL A 69 -9.32 12.54 2.06
CA VAL A 69 -8.00 12.17 2.59
C VAL A 69 -8.00 12.16 4.13
N THR A 70 -8.98 12.85 4.74
CA THR A 70 -9.14 12.97 6.18
C THR A 70 -10.60 12.74 6.59
N GLU A 71 -10.81 12.28 7.82
CA GLU A 71 -12.15 12.04 8.38
C GLU A 71 -12.99 13.31 8.42
N ASN A 72 -12.39 14.45 8.80
CA ASN A 72 -13.08 15.74 8.91
C ASN A 72 -13.61 16.24 7.55
N GLU A 73 -12.88 15.97 6.46
CA GLU A 73 -13.30 16.31 5.11
C GLU A 73 -14.48 15.43 4.66
N LEU A 74 -14.49 14.14 5.05
CA LEU A 74 -15.64 13.27 4.83
C LEU A 74 -16.87 13.72 5.65
N GLU A 75 -16.70 14.11 6.91
CA GLU A 75 -17.79 14.63 7.73
C GLU A 75 -18.40 15.91 7.16
N CYS A 76 -17.56 16.87 6.74
CA CYS A 76 -18.01 18.09 6.07
C CYS A 76 -18.79 17.76 4.79
N HIS A 77 -18.26 16.86 3.96
CA HIS A 77 -18.96 16.37 2.78
C HIS A 77 -20.32 15.76 3.13
N ARG A 78 -20.40 14.88 4.13
CA ARG A 78 -21.68 14.29 4.58
C ARG A 78 -22.67 15.35 5.06
N GLY A 79 -22.21 16.37 5.77
CA GLY A 79 -23.06 17.48 6.23
C GLY A 79 -23.66 18.29 5.09
N ILE A 80 -22.89 18.56 4.03
CA ILE A 80 -23.30 19.43 2.92
C ILE A 80 -24.02 18.65 1.81
N ALA A 81 -23.49 17.47 1.45
CA ALA A 81 -23.99 16.68 0.32
C ALA A 81 -25.12 15.71 0.71
N HIS A 82 -25.13 15.24 1.96
CA HIS A 82 -26.07 14.22 2.44
C HIS A 82 -26.91 14.67 3.64
N GLY A 83 -26.67 15.87 4.20
CA GLY A 83 -27.49 16.43 5.27
C GLY A 83 -27.58 15.51 6.49
N ALA A 84 -26.42 15.06 7.00
CA ALA A 84 -26.20 14.29 8.24
C ALA A 84 -27.48 13.83 9.00
N ALA A 85 -28.06 12.70 8.59
CA ALA A 85 -28.90 11.91 9.48
C ALA A 85 -28.01 11.02 10.35
N VAL A 86 -27.78 11.47 11.58
CA VAL A 86 -27.13 10.72 12.65
C VAL A 86 -27.86 9.39 12.84
N LYS A 87 -27.22 8.26 12.54
CA LYS A 87 -27.65 6.98 13.12
C LYS A 87 -27.19 6.96 14.57
N CYS A 88 -28.13 7.30 15.45
CA CYS A 88 -28.07 7.10 16.90
C CYS A 88 -27.81 5.61 17.26
N PRO A 89 -27.25 5.33 18.47
CA PRO A 89 -26.50 4.11 18.81
C PRO A 89 -27.26 2.79 18.71
#